data_AF-A0A2J0LHR8-F1
#
_entry.id   AF-A0A2J0LHR8-F1
#
_cell.length_a   1.000
_cell.length_b   1.000
_cell.length_c   1.000
_cell.angle_alpha   90.00
_cell.angle_beta   90.00
_cell.angle_gamma   90.00
#
_symmetry.space_group_name_H-M   'P 1'
#
loop_
_entity.id
_entity.type
_entity.pdbx_description
1 polymer ?
#
loop_
_entity_poly.entity_id
_entity_poly.type
_entity_poly.pdbx_seq_one_letter_code
_entity_poly.pdbx_strand_id
1 'polypeptide(L)' 'MITMRKGQSKLCGYVTIAMLIFILSFIAIALPLAQAAVPRYINYQGKLTDAEDNPVTGDVSITIRIYDAATGGT' A
#
# COMPACT_ATOMS: atom_id res chain seq x y z
N MET A 1 9.49 -50.91 29.04
CA MET A 1 10.04 -49.66 29.60
C MET A 1 10.78 -48.92 28.50
N ILE A 2 10.15 -47.92 27.87
CA ILE A 2 10.75 -47.20 26.73
C ILE A 2 11.56 -46.04 27.30
N THR A 3 12.87 -46.23 27.43
CA THR A 3 13.77 -45.17 27.89
C THR A 3 13.97 -44.15 26.77
N MET A 4 13.29 -43.01 26.87
CA MET A 4 13.53 -41.85 26.00
C MET A 4 14.96 -41.33 26.19
N ARG A 5 15.79 -41.35 25.12
CA ARG A 5 17.13 -40.73 25.12
C ARG A 5 16.96 -39.21 25.24
N LYS A 6 17.25 -38.67 26.42
CA LYS A 6 17.19 -37.24 26.82
C LYS A 6 17.83 -36.25 25.82
N GLY A 7 18.73 -36.70 24.94
CA GLY A 7 19.33 -35.90 23.86
C GLY A 7 18.42 -35.66 22.64
N GLN A 8 17.46 -36.56 22.37
CA GLN A 8 16.52 -36.44 21.23
C GLN A 8 15.49 -35.32 21.46
N SER A 9 15.07 -35.07 22.71
CA SER A 9 14.11 -34.01 23.05
C SER A 9 14.72 -32.60 23.03
N LYS A 10 16.01 -32.46 23.37
CA LYS A 10 16.74 -31.18 23.27
C LYS A 10 17.06 -30.83 21.82
N LEU A 11 17.46 -31.82 21.03
CA LEU A 11 17.68 -31.68 19.58
C LEU A 11 16.41 -31.22 18.85
N CYS A 12 15.26 -31.84 19.15
CA CYS A 12 13.96 -31.43 18.61
C CYS A 12 13.62 -29.96 18.99
N GLY A 13 13.88 -29.56 20.25
CA GLY A 13 13.69 -28.18 20.69
C GLY A 13 14.56 -27.15 19.97
N TYR A 14 15.84 -27.46 19.72
CA TYR A 14 16.71 -26.58 18.93
C TYR A 14 16.25 -26.46 17.48
N VAL A 15 15.78 -27.56 16.88
CA VAL A 15 15.22 -27.56 15.52
C VAL A 15 13.96 -26.70 15.45
N THR A 16 13.06 -26.79 16.44
CA THR A 16 11.85 -25.95 16.47
C THR A 16 12.17 -24.47 16.61
N ILE A 17 13.19 -24.12 17.42
CA ILE A 17 13.61 -22.72 17.61
C ILE A 17 14.25 -22.18 16.33
N ALA A 18 15.12 -22.97 15.67
CA ALA A 18 15.75 -22.57 14.42
C ALA A 18 14.71 -22.34 13.30
N MET A 19 13.68 -23.20 13.22
CA MET A 19 12.59 -23.04 12.26
C MET A 19 11.75 -21.79 12.55
N LEU A 20 11.48 -21.50 13.82
CA LEU A 20 10.76 -20.29 14.24
C LEU A 20 11.53 -19.01 13.89
N ILE A 21 12.85 -19.00 14.13
CA ILE A 21 13.72 -17.88 13.79
C ILE A 21 13.76 -17.67 12.27
N PHE A 22 13.85 -18.75 11.49
CA PHE A 22 13.83 -18.68 10.03
C PHE A 22 12.52 -18.08 9.51
N ILE A 23 11.37 -18.53 10.02
CA ILE A 23 10.06 -18.00 9.64
C ILE A 23 9.92 -16.52 10.02
N LEU A 24 10.36 -16.13 11.23
CA LEU A 24 10.34 -14.73 11.67
C LEU A 24 11.22 -13.85 10.78
N SER A 25 12.40 -14.35 10.38
CA SER A 25 13.32 -13.62 9.49
C SER A 25 12.73 -13.40 8.09
N PHE A 26 11.99 -14.38 7.57
CA PHE A 26 11.33 -14.27 6.27
C PHE A 26 10.18 -13.26 6.30
N ILE A 27 9.39 -13.24 7.37
CA ILE A 27 8.31 -12.27 7.57
C ILE A 27 8.85 -10.84 7.72
N ALA A 28 9.99 -10.66 8.40
CA ALA A 28 10.61 -9.34 8.58
C ALA A 28 11.11 -8.72 7.26
N ILE A 29 11.54 -9.55 6.30
CA ILE A 29 12.00 -9.10 4.98
C ILE A 29 10.82 -8.87 4.02
N ALA A 30 9.70 -9.57 4.24
CA ALA A 30 8.51 -9.52 3.38
C ALA A 30 7.60 -8.31 3.63
N LEU A 31 7.95 -7.37 4.53
CA LEU A 31 7.21 -6.13 4.71
C LEU A 31 7.17 -5.37 3.38
N PRO A 32 5.99 -5.21 2.75
CA PRO A 32 5.91 -4.44 1.52
C PRO A 32 6.26 -3.00 1.85
N LEU A 33 7.26 -2.46 1.15
CA LEU A 33 7.49 -1.03 1.05
C LEU A 33 6.26 -0.46 0.31
N ALA A 34 5.19 -0.20 1.05
CA ALA A 34 4.02 0.49 0.54
C ALA A 34 4.43 1.92 0.22
N GLN A 35 4.98 2.11 -0.98
CA GLN A 35 5.33 3.41 -1.52
C GLN A 35 4.06 3.99 -2.11
N ALA A 36 3.38 4.85 -1.35
CA ALA A 36 2.34 5.70 -1.90
C ALA A 36 3.01 6.68 -2.89
N ALA A 37 3.10 6.28 -4.16
CA ALA A 37 3.59 7.16 -5.21
C ALA A 37 2.56 8.27 -5.40
N VAL A 38 2.86 9.48 -4.91
CA VAL A 38 2.03 10.66 -5.18
C VAL A 38 2.07 10.91 -6.68
N PRO A 39 0.93 10.86 -7.39
CA PRO A 39 0.91 11.11 -8.82
C PRO A 39 1.43 12.52 -9.10
N ARG A 40 2.48 12.62 -9.90
CA ARG A 40 3.06 13.92 -10.32
C ARG A 40 2.23 14.62 -11.38
N TYR A 41 1.27 13.92 -11.96
CA TYR A 41 0.42 14.38 -13.05
C TYR A 41 -1.02 14.00 -12.76
N ILE A 42 -1.93 14.94 -12.99
CA ILE A 42 -3.38 14.70 -12.98
C ILE A 42 -3.77 14.29 -14.40
N ASN A 43 -3.99 12.99 -14.61
CA ASN A 43 -4.35 12.44 -15.93
C ASN A 43 -5.88 12.33 -16.14
N TYR A 44 -6.66 13.22 -15.52
CA TYR A 44 -8.10 13.25 -15.69
C TYR A 44 -8.49 14.17 -16.84
N GLN A 45 -9.21 13.61 -17.82
CA GLN A 45 -9.93 14.39 -18.81
C GLN A 45 -11.30 14.72 -18.22
N GLY A 46 -11.53 15.99 -17.87
CA GLY A 46 -12.85 16.47 -17.46
C GLY A 46 -13.79 16.51 -18.66
N LYS A 47 -15.00 16.00 -18.51
CA LYS A 47 -16.10 16.21 -19.47
C LYS A 47 -16.97 17.34 -18.92
N LEU A 48 -17.11 18.43 -19.68
CA LEU A 48 -18.04 19.49 -19.33
C LEU A 48 -19.45 19.02 -19.67
N THR A 49 -20.33 18.94 -18.67
CA THR A 49 -21.73 18.58 -18.82
C THR A 49 -22.66 19.67 -18.31
N ASP A 50 -23.90 19.68 -18.82
CA ASP A 50 -24.99 20.51 -18.29
C ASP A 50 -25.64 19.85 -17.05
N ALA A 51 -26.75 20.42 -16.57
CA ALA A 51 -27.47 19.92 -15.40
C ALA A 51 -28.14 18.55 -15.63
N GLU A 52 -28.27 18.14 -16.89
CA GLU A 52 -28.90 16.90 -17.34
C GLU A 52 -27.85 15.87 -17.83
N ASP A 53 -26.57 16.05 -17.49
CA ASP A 53 -25.42 15.20 -17.86
C ASP A 53 -25.08 15.15 -19.37
N ASN A 54 -25.65 16.03 -20.18
CA ASN A 54 -25.32 16.09 -21.61
C ASN A 54 -23.96 16.76 -21.82
N PRO A 55 -23.12 16.28 -22.77
CA PRO A 55 -21.88 16.96 -23.11
C PRO A 55 -22.15 18.36 -23.67
N VAL A 56 -21.42 19.36 -23.16
CA VAL A 56 -21.39 20.68 -23.79
C VAL A 56 -20.52 20.62 -25.04
N THR A 57 -21.06 21.05 -26.19
CA THR A 57 -20.43 20.90 -27.52
C THR A 57 -20.04 22.21 -28.20
N GLY A 58 -20.39 23.36 -27.61
CA GLY A 58 -20.05 24.70 -28.13
C GLY A 58 -18.87 25.36 -27.40
N ASP A 59 -18.51 26.57 -27.84
CA ASP A 59 -17.45 27.35 -27.23
C ASP A 59 -17.86 27.83 -25.83
N VAL A 60 -16.99 27.59 -24.84
CA VAL A 60 -17.18 28.01 -23.45
C VAL A 60 -15.92 28.70 -22.94
N SER A 61 -16.08 29.88 -22.33
CA SER A 61 -14.99 30.57 -21.64
C SER A 61 -14.83 30.02 -20.22
N ILE A 62 -13.68 29.41 -19.93
CA ILE A 62 -13.35 28.85 -18.62
C ILE A 62 -12.15 29.61 -18.05
N THR A 63 -12.24 30.04 -16.79
CA THR A 63 -11.09 30.62 -16.07
C THR A 63 -10.65 29.72 -14.93
N ILE A 64 -9.44 29.18 -15.03
CA ILE A 64 -8.82 28.35 -13.98
C ILE A 64 -7.87 29.24 -13.17
N ARG A 65 -7.94 29.14 -11.84
CA ARG A 65 -7.05 29.86 -10.91
C ARG A 65 -6.46 28.87 -9.93
N ILE A 66 -5.14 28.88 -9.79
CA ILE A 66 -4.42 28.10 -8.79
C ILE A 66 -3.92 29.09 -7.75
N TYR A 67 -4.29 28.87 -6.49
CA TYR A 67 -3.85 29.70 -5.38
C TYR A 67 -2.84 28.92 -4.55
N ASP A 68 -1.77 29.61 -4.14
CA ASP A 68 -0.87 29.11 -3.10
C ASP A 68 -1.37 29.66 -1.77
N ALA A 69 -2.21 28.87 -1.09
CA ALA A 69 -2.78 29.22 0.20
C ALA A 69 -2.37 28.15 1.23
N ALA A 70 -1.79 28.59 2.35
CA ALA A 70 -1.36 27.70 3.44
C ALA A 70 -2.51 26.84 4.02
N THR A 71 -3.74 27.31 3.85
CA THR A 71 -4.98 26.59 4.17
C THR A 71 -6.03 26.93 3.11
N GLY A 72 -6.82 25.96 2.65
CA GLY A 72 -7.87 26.19 1.66
C GLY A 72 -8.22 25.02 0.74
N GLY A 73 -7.55 23.87 0.87
CA GLY A 73 -7.87 22.64 0.13
C GLY A 73 -8.81 21.69 0.88
N THR A 74 -9.94 22.19 1.39
CA THR A 74 -11.00 21.33 1.95
C THR A 74 -11.96 20.88 0.88
#